data_AF-A0A399IAU9-F1
#
_entry.id   AF-A0A399IAU9-F1
#
_cell.length_a   1.000
_cell.length_b   1.000
_cell.length_c   1.000
_cell.angle_alpha   90.00
_cell.angle_beta   90.00
_cell.angle_gamma   90.00
#
_symmetry.space_group_name_H-M   'P 1'
#
loop_
_entity.id
_entity.type
_entity.pdbx_description
1 polymer ?
#
loop_
_entity_poly.entity_id
_entity_poly.type
_entity_poly.pdbx_seq_one_letter_code
_entity_poly.pdbx_strand_id
1 'polypeptide(L)'
;MLRAILVGSIIAGAAISVEASDSCNDCHGNRQRMESLGYGPFTVTRQETEAQTRMPAICSECHLGNPGAKEKEGAHKGLARLLVVGKRGFGVITSARQYPLVYGTNPMNRLYTVVEKNGKPVKDTAVVALSWHDKKTDTLSQDFDVMKKTCGACHRKEFDEFSRSTMGTNGKQSQYKGWITPERGPHNCGPWFDGNFGAMQANTLVPLSPESNRINQKACNTCHVGCLDCHFNPQEKRAADPSRGPHTFVKTPPSESCYGNGRASICHAGPEDRRRGAGYFGGSFSFPEGNEPDVHLKAKVGCLDCHESTRSNPAIGHGMVKRQAQGSCERCHPEAVKSHATSRHRNLSCEACHIQKVAGYQGTYWGPGKIAGASTPYFKYKAYYGYMPEPILIKDQKGRWIPVKPFPMAVMNQKASPFKPGLRWRYPSDLPDLKRTDDAWGYVGLFDGLPENNNALLWIQMDKMSHKLGKSRNCDSCHASPDGAQLQKVTWDYSDPGSQMFSGSHEVLADRNGLFIKGMQSEKIELEPGSSLSDFAPWVYLKDAWRIRGDFSLPVIKDRKQYETLRASSVDARESGIVHR
;
A
#
# COMPACT_ATOMS: atom_id res chain seq x y z
N MET A 1 -21.23 89.21 1.99
CA MET A 1 -20.24 88.15 1.73
C MET A 1 -20.99 86.90 1.30
N LEU A 2 -20.82 86.41 0.07
CA LEU A 2 -21.36 85.12 -0.35
C LEU A 2 -20.35 84.01 0.01
N ARG A 3 -20.84 82.83 0.42
CA ARG A 3 -20.04 81.60 0.48
C ARG A 3 -20.38 80.74 -0.73
N ALA A 4 -19.39 80.47 -1.59
CA ALA A 4 -19.53 79.49 -2.66
C ALA A 4 -19.37 78.07 -2.09
N ILE A 5 -20.17 77.13 -2.59
CA ILE A 5 -20.06 75.70 -2.25
C ILE A 5 -19.17 75.05 -3.32
N LEU A 6 -18.06 74.45 -2.91
CA LEU A 6 -17.17 73.70 -3.80
C LEU A 6 -17.55 72.22 -3.78
N VAL A 7 -18.09 71.71 -4.89
CA VAL A 7 -18.42 70.28 -5.04
C VAL A 7 -17.20 69.53 -5.55
N GLY A 8 -16.59 68.70 -4.70
CA GLY A 8 -15.47 67.84 -5.07
C GLY A 8 -15.93 66.51 -5.66
N SER A 9 -15.72 66.31 -6.96
CA SER A 9 -16.03 65.04 -7.63
C SER A 9 -15.05 63.93 -7.24
N ILE A 10 -15.52 62.94 -6.49
CA ILE A 10 -14.75 61.71 -6.20
C ILE A 10 -14.78 60.81 -7.44
N ILE A 11 -13.68 60.75 -8.18
CA ILE A 11 -13.50 59.75 -9.25
C ILE A 11 -13.15 58.41 -8.58
N ALA A 12 -14.13 57.51 -8.49
CA ALA A 12 -13.91 56.14 -8.07
C ALA A 12 -13.13 55.39 -9.16
N GLY A 13 -11.81 55.31 -9.01
CA GLY A 13 -10.94 54.52 -9.87
C GLY A 13 -11.25 53.04 -9.74
N ALA A 14 -12.10 52.51 -10.63
CA ALA A 14 -12.36 51.08 -10.72
C ALA A 14 -11.06 50.36 -11.12
N ALA A 15 -10.46 49.64 -10.17
CA ALA A 15 -9.32 48.79 -10.44
C ALA A 15 -9.76 47.60 -11.32
N ILE A 16 -9.70 47.78 -12.64
CA ILE A 16 -9.91 46.70 -13.60
C ILE A 16 -8.79 45.67 -13.38
N SER A 17 -9.11 44.61 -12.64
CA SER A 17 -8.30 43.40 -12.59
C SER A 17 -8.32 42.79 -13.98
N VAL A 18 -7.30 43.10 -14.78
CA VAL A 18 -7.08 42.44 -16.08
C VAL A 18 -6.94 40.95 -15.80
N GLU A 19 -7.92 40.14 -16.24
CA GLU A 19 -7.74 38.69 -16.29
C GLU A 19 -6.48 38.43 -17.13
N ALA A 20 -5.43 37.93 -16.50
CA ALA A 20 -4.21 37.57 -17.21
C ALA A 20 -4.57 36.49 -18.22
N SER A 21 -4.43 36.79 -19.51
CA SER A 21 -4.94 35.96 -20.60
C SER A 21 -4.31 34.57 -20.56
N ASP A 22 -5.05 33.58 -20.06
CA ASP A 22 -4.59 32.20 -19.97
C ASP A 22 -4.71 31.53 -21.35
N SER A 23 -3.67 31.71 -22.19
CA SER A 23 -3.62 31.18 -23.55
C SER A 23 -3.80 29.66 -23.62
N CYS A 24 -3.62 28.96 -22.49
CA CYS A 24 -3.95 27.54 -22.34
C CYS A 24 -5.44 27.30 -22.61
N ASN A 25 -6.33 28.11 -22.01
CA ASN A 25 -7.78 28.02 -22.21
C ASN A 25 -8.19 28.45 -23.62
N ASP A 26 -7.58 29.50 -24.19
CA ASP A 26 -7.83 29.92 -25.58
C ASP A 26 -7.44 28.84 -26.61
N CYS A 27 -6.38 28.07 -26.31
CA CYS A 27 -5.93 26.98 -27.17
C CYS A 27 -6.76 25.71 -26.96
N HIS A 28 -6.84 25.21 -25.72
CA HIS A 28 -7.50 23.95 -25.39
C HIS A 28 -9.03 24.02 -25.42
N GLY A 29 -9.64 25.20 -25.23
CA GLY A 29 -11.07 25.39 -25.39
C GLY A 29 -11.50 25.40 -26.87
N ASN A 30 -10.60 25.74 -27.79
CA ASN A 30 -10.88 25.78 -29.21
C ASN A 30 -10.68 24.40 -29.84
N ARG A 31 -11.78 23.65 -29.95
CA ARG A 31 -11.80 22.30 -30.55
C ARG A 31 -11.17 22.26 -31.96
N GLN A 32 -11.49 23.22 -32.83
CA GLN A 32 -10.99 23.25 -34.21
C GLN A 32 -9.47 23.45 -34.26
N ARG A 33 -8.92 24.30 -33.38
CA ARG A 33 -7.48 24.50 -33.21
C ARG A 33 -6.80 23.24 -32.66
N MET A 34 -7.42 22.57 -31.70
CA MET A 34 -6.88 21.30 -31.16
C MET A 34 -6.92 20.17 -32.19
N GLU A 35 -7.97 20.09 -33.00
CA GLU A 35 -8.09 19.10 -34.08
C GLU A 35 -7.10 19.36 -35.22
N SER A 36 -6.90 20.61 -35.66
CA SER A 36 -5.90 20.94 -36.70
C SER A 36 -4.45 20.73 -36.24
N LEU A 37 -4.18 20.83 -34.93
CA LEU A 37 -2.89 20.46 -34.33
C LEU A 37 -2.71 18.95 -34.10
N GLY A 38 -3.72 18.12 -34.38
CA GLY A 38 -3.68 16.67 -34.16
C GLY A 38 -3.91 16.21 -32.71
N TYR A 39 -4.39 17.11 -31.84
CA TYR A 39 -4.62 16.86 -30.41
C TYR A 39 -6.08 17.09 -29.98
N GLY A 40 -7.04 16.99 -30.89
CA GLY A 40 -8.49 17.16 -30.63
C GLY A 40 -9.03 16.48 -29.34
N PRO A 41 -8.62 15.24 -29.00
CA PRO A 41 -8.98 14.58 -27.74
C PRO A 41 -8.54 15.28 -26.44
N PHE A 42 -7.67 16.30 -26.51
CA PHE A 42 -7.24 17.14 -25.39
C PHE A 42 -7.97 18.50 -25.33
N THR A 43 -9.08 18.63 -26.06
CA THR A 43 -9.98 19.79 -25.96
C THR A 43 -10.67 19.78 -24.59
N VAL A 44 -10.54 20.87 -23.83
CA VAL A 44 -11.20 21.10 -22.54
C VAL A 44 -11.57 22.57 -22.42
N THR A 45 -12.77 22.88 -21.96
CA THR A 45 -13.24 24.26 -21.79
C THR A 45 -12.95 24.80 -20.39
N ARG A 46 -12.98 26.13 -20.23
CA ARG A 46 -12.93 26.80 -18.92
C ARG A 46 -14.02 26.26 -17.98
N GLN A 47 -15.26 26.20 -18.46
CA GLN A 47 -16.42 25.65 -17.73
C GLN A 47 -16.21 24.19 -17.28
N GLU A 48 -15.66 23.34 -18.14
CA GLU A 48 -15.35 21.94 -17.79
C GLU A 48 -14.26 21.85 -16.73
N THR A 49 -13.22 22.67 -16.84
CA THR A 49 -12.11 22.71 -15.87
C THR A 49 -12.62 23.20 -14.51
N GLU A 50 -13.35 24.31 -14.46
CA GLU A 50 -13.95 24.86 -13.24
C GLU A 50 -14.91 23.87 -12.57
N ALA A 51 -15.77 23.18 -13.34
CA ALA A 51 -16.70 22.18 -12.81
C ALA A 51 -16.02 20.90 -12.27
N GLN A 52 -14.89 20.50 -12.86
CA GLN A 52 -14.13 19.30 -12.50
C GLN A 52 -13.18 19.54 -11.33
N THR A 53 -12.44 20.65 -11.32
CA THR A 53 -11.50 20.98 -10.23
C THR A 53 -12.24 21.48 -9.01
N ARG A 54 -13.27 22.33 -9.21
CA ARG A 54 -13.97 23.08 -8.16
C ARG A 54 -13.01 23.94 -7.33
N MET A 55 -11.95 24.43 -7.98
CA MET A 55 -10.90 25.28 -7.41
C MET A 55 -10.79 26.56 -8.24
N PRO A 56 -10.58 27.74 -7.62
CA PRO A 56 -10.33 28.99 -8.33
C PRO A 56 -8.86 29.06 -8.77
N ALA A 57 -8.47 28.16 -9.68
CA ALA A 57 -7.08 28.02 -10.15
C ALA A 57 -7.03 27.89 -11.69
N ILE A 58 -6.12 28.61 -12.32
CA ILE A 58 -5.92 28.61 -13.78
C ILE A 58 -4.97 27.50 -14.24
N CYS A 59 -4.91 27.24 -15.55
CA CYS A 59 -4.14 26.11 -16.10
C CYS A 59 -2.65 26.19 -15.75
N SER A 60 -2.05 27.37 -15.76
CA SER A 60 -0.64 27.59 -15.43
C SER A 60 -0.30 27.41 -13.95
N GLU A 61 -1.25 27.56 -13.02
CA GLU A 61 -1.02 27.29 -11.59
C GLU A 61 -0.99 25.78 -11.30
N CYS A 62 -1.88 25.01 -11.95
CA CYS A 62 -1.90 23.56 -11.82
C CYS A 62 -0.80 22.85 -12.66
N HIS A 63 -0.39 23.43 -13.78
CA HIS A 63 0.52 22.80 -14.74
C HIS A 63 1.87 23.51 -14.95
N LEU A 64 2.15 24.64 -14.30
CA LEU A 64 3.43 25.35 -14.38
C LEU A 64 3.88 25.72 -15.82
N GLY A 65 2.92 25.86 -16.74
CA GLY A 65 3.15 26.35 -18.10
C GLY A 65 3.24 27.88 -18.18
N ASN A 66 3.60 28.41 -19.34
CA ASN A 66 3.69 29.85 -19.59
C ASN A 66 2.43 30.37 -20.32
N PRO A 67 1.46 31.00 -19.63
CA PRO A 67 0.23 31.50 -20.25
C PRO A 67 0.46 32.72 -21.17
N GLY A 68 1.62 33.38 -21.06
CA GLY A 68 1.99 34.50 -21.94
C GLY A 68 2.51 34.07 -23.32
N ALA A 69 2.79 32.78 -23.53
CA ALA A 69 3.24 32.26 -24.82
C ALA A 69 2.05 31.83 -25.69
N LYS A 70 2.07 32.24 -26.96
CA LYS A 70 1.04 31.85 -27.97
C LYS A 70 1.37 30.54 -28.68
N GLU A 71 2.66 30.19 -28.72
CA GLU A 71 3.19 28.98 -29.37
C GLU A 71 3.34 27.81 -28.41
N LYS A 72 3.04 26.61 -28.92
CA LYS A 72 2.99 25.33 -28.19
C LYS A 72 4.26 25.04 -27.39
N GLU A 73 5.43 25.22 -27.97
CA GLU A 73 6.72 24.92 -27.34
C GLU A 73 7.07 25.94 -26.25
N GLY A 74 6.64 27.19 -26.41
CA GLY A 74 6.79 28.24 -25.40
C GLY A 74 5.85 28.07 -24.22
N ALA A 75 4.58 27.78 -24.48
CA ALA A 75 3.54 27.58 -23.45
C ALA A 75 3.82 26.32 -22.61
N HIS A 76 4.30 25.25 -23.24
CA HIS A 76 4.56 23.98 -22.56
C HIS A 76 5.98 23.85 -21.98
N LYS A 77 6.80 24.92 -21.98
CA LYS A 77 8.14 24.92 -21.39
C LYS A 77 8.06 24.81 -19.86
N GLY A 78 8.60 23.73 -19.29
CA GLY A 78 8.52 23.46 -17.85
C GLY A 78 7.22 22.81 -17.36
N LEU A 79 6.29 22.51 -18.28
CA LEU A 79 4.94 22.03 -17.95
C LEU A 79 4.94 20.73 -17.12
N ALA A 80 4.27 20.78 -15.97
CA ALA A 80 3.97 19.69 -15.08
C ALA A 80 2.91 18.74 -15.68
N ARG A 81 3.29 17.47 -15.92
CA ARG A 81 2.55 16.50 -16.74
C ARG A 81 2.25 15.19 -16.00
N LEU A 82 1.40 14.36 -16.59
CA LEU A 82 1.37 12.92 -16.31
C LEU A 82 2.79 12.34 -16.44
N LEU A 83 3.20 11.54 -15.45
CA LEU A 83 4.44 10.79 -15.48
C LEU A 83 4.15 9.34 -15.88
N VAL A 84 4.64 8.94 -17.03
CA VAL A 84 4.47 7.57 -17.56
C VAL A 84 5.71 6.76 -17.17
N VAL A 85 5.56 5.78 -16.29
CA VAL A 85 6.69 4.99 -15.77
C VAL A 85 6.90 3.74 -16.63
N GLY A 86 8.04 3.66 -17.31
CA GLY A 86 8.42 2.53 -18.14
C GLY A 86 8.91 1.32 -17.35
N LYS A 87 8.73 0.11 -17.91
CA LYS A 87 9.16 -1.17 -17.35
C LYS A 87 10.69 -1.30 -17.19
N ARG A 88 11.50 -0.52 -17.93
CA ARG A 88 12.97 -0.55 -17.86
C ARG A 88 13.50 0.61 -17.03
N GLY A 89 14.36 0.31 -16.05
CA GLY A 89 14.97 1.26 -15.11
C GLY A 89 14.01 2.11 -14.26
N PHE A 90 12.70 1.83 -14.30
CA PHE A 90 11.63 2.75 -13.90
C PHE A 90 11.88 4.17 -14.45
N GLY A 91 12.25 4.27 -15.73
CA GLY A 91 12.42 5.55 -16.42
C GLY A 91 11.09 6.27 -16.61
N VAL A 92 11.09 7.60 -16.47
CA VAL A 92 9.88 8.42 -16.59
C VAL A 92 9.82 9.11 -17.94
N ILE A 93 8.70 8.92 -18.64
CA ILE A 93 8.38 9.56 -19.91
C ILE A 93 7.38 10.69 -19.65
N THR A 94 7.72 11.89 -20.12
CA THR A 94 6.93 13.13 -19.96
C THR A 94 6.62 13.82 -21.30
N SER A 95 6.83 13.11 -22.42
CA SER A 95 6.56 13.60 -23.77
C SER A 95 5.10 14.00 -23.99
N ALA A 96 4.84 14.80 -25.02
CA ALA A 96 3.47 15.08 -25.46
C ALA A 96 2.81 13.77 -25.92
N ARG A 97 1.57 13.53 -25.50
CA ARG A 97 0.80 12.32 -25.85
C ARG A 97 -0.12 12.63 -27.02
N GLN A 98 -0.25 11.70 -27.97
CA GLN A 98 -1.26 11.77 -29.04
C GLN A 98 -2.65 11.36 -28.54
N TYR A 99 -2.73 10.56 -27.47
CA TYR A 99 -3.98 10.04 -26.93
C TYR A 99 -4.16 10.36 -25.43
N PRO A 100 -5.41 10.57 -24.97
CA PRO A 100 -5.72 10.83 -23.56
C PRO A 100 -5.46 9.58 -22.68
N LEU A 101 -5.77 9.68 -21.38
CA LEU A 101 -5.87 8.45 -20.57
C LEU A 101 -7.12 7.67 -21.00
N VAL A 102 -6.99 6.34 -21.08
CA VAL A 102 -8.10 5.44 -21.37
C VAL A 102 -8.54 4.75 -20.08
N TYR A 103 -9.86 4.54 -19.96
CA TYR A 103 -10.52 4.01 -18.76
C TYR A 103 -10.93 2.55 -18.99
N GLY A 104 -10.32 1.63 -18.24
CA GLY A 104 -10.63 0.20 -18.24
C GLY A 104 -11.53 -0.23 -17.07
N THR A 105 -11.98 -1.48 -17.11
CA THR A 105 -12.92 -2.04 -16.14
C THR A 105 -12.27 -2.61 -14.87
N ASN A 106 -11.03 -3.12 -14.94
CA ASN A 106 -10.32 -3.64 -13.76
C ASN A 106 -9.89 -2.49 -12.84
N PRO A 107 -10.33 -2.43 -11.57
CA PRO A 107 -10.12 -1.26 -10.72
C PRO A 107 -8.67 -1.07 -10.24
N MET A 108 -7.78 -2.08 -10.33
CA MET A 108 -6.35 -1.91 -10.02
C MET A 108 -5.60 -1.11 -11.09
N ASN A 109 -5.98 -1.27 -12.37
CA ASN A 109 -5.26 -0.73 -13.51
C ASN A 109 -6.17 -0.05 -14.55
N ARG A 110 -7.32 0.49 -14.08
CA ARG A 110 -8.31 1.20 -14.90
C ARG A 110 -7.74 2.40 -15.65
N LEU A 111 -6.63 3.00 -15.20
CA LEU A 111 -5.98 4.11 -15.91
C LEU A 111 -4.80 3.55 -16.70
N TYR A 112 -4.81 3.69 -18.03
CA TYR A 112 -3.69 3.31 -18.87
C TYR A 112 -3.48 4.28 -20.05
N THR A 113 -2.26 4.28 -20.57
CA THR A 113 -1.88 4.95 -21.82
C THR A 113 -2.04 4.01 -23.01
N VAL A 114 -2.24 4.60 -24.19
CA VAL A 114 -2.22 3.90 -25.47
C VAL A 114 -1.18 4.52 -26.39
N VAL A 115 -0.64 3.70 -27.29
CA VAL A 115 0.29 4.07 -28.37
C VAL A 115 -0.31 3.63 -29.70
N GLU A 116 0.08 4.27 -30.80
CA GLU A 116 -0.38 3.84 -32.11
C GLU A 116 0.41 2.60 -32.57
N LYS A 117 -0.31 1.58 -33.07
CA LYS A 117 0.27 0.44 -33.77
C LYS A 117 -0.62 0.08 -34.94
N ASN A 118 -0.04 0.04 -36.14
CA ASN A 118 -0.74 -0.26 -37.40
C ASN A 118 -2.00 0.62 -37.61
N GLY A 119 -1.89 1.93 -37.35
CA GLY A 119 -3.00 2.89 -37.48
C GLY A 119 -4.11 2.75 -36.42
N LYS A 120 -3.88 2.02 -35.32
CA LYS A 120 -4.86 1.81 -34.25
C LYS A 120 -4.25 2.09 -32.87
N PRO A 121 -4.98 2.74 -31.94
CA PRO A 121 -4.54 2.89 -30.56
C PRO A 121 -4.59 1.55 -29.84
N VAL A 122 -3.47 1.12 -29.26
CA VAL A 122 -3.35 -0.11 -28.46
C VAL A 122 -2.77 0.21 -27.08
N LYS A 123 -3.14 -0.56 -26.05
CA LYS A 123 -2.61 -0.39 -24.68
C LYS A 123 -1.09 -0.45 -24.69
N ASP A 124 -0.45 0.55 -24.10
CA ASP A 124 1.00 0.63 -24.01
C ASP A 124 1.53 -0.46 -23.06
N THR A 125 2.20 -1.46 -23.62
CA THR A 125 2.76 -2.58 -22.88
C THR A 125 4.18 -2.31 -22.36
N ALA A 126 4.81 -1.18 -22.71
CA ALA A 126 6.08 -0.75 -22.15
C ALA A 126 5.93 -0.07 -20.78
N VAL A 127 4.72 0.34 -20.40
CA VAL A 127 4.41 1.01 -19.13
C VAL A 127 4.17 0.00 -18.01
N VAL A 128 4.59 0.36 -16.79
CA VAL A 128 4.38 -0.44 -15.56
C VAL A 128 3.48 0.28 -14.54
N ALA A 129 3.54 1.61 -14.49
CA ALA A 129 2.70 2.43 -13.61
C ALA A 129 2.48 3.82 -14.22
N LEU A 130 1.42 4.49 -13.76
CA LEU A 130 1.23 5.92 -13.95
C LEU A 130 1.53 6.64 -12.63
N SER A 131 2.02 7.87 -12.72
CA SER A 131 2.13 8.78 -11.58
C SER A 131 1.99 10.24 -12.04
N TRP A 132 2.05 11.17 -11.11
CA TRP A 132 1.66 12.55 -11.34
C TRP A 132 2.84 13.51 -11.13
N HIS A 133 2.66 14.77 -11.50
CA HIS A 133 3.72 15.78 -11.42
C HIS A 133 4.17 16.11 -9.98
N ASP A 134 3.50 15.57 -8.96
CA ASP A 134 3.93 15.63 -7.56
C ASP A 134 5.04 14.60 -7.23
N LYS A 135 5.64 13.97 -8.24
CA LYS A 135 6.87 13.17 -8.13
C LYS A 135 8.04 13.76 -8.91
N LYS A 136 9.24 13.49 -8.39
CA LYS A 136 10.49 13.70 -9.12
C LYS A 136 10.69 12.62 -10.18
N THR A 137 11.11 13.02 -11.37
CA THR A 137 11.31 12.12 -12.52
C THR A 137 12.54 11.22 -12.39
N ASP A 138 13.51 11.59 -11.55
CA ASP A 138 14.78 10.89 -11.32
C ASP A 138 14.68 9.71 -10.33
N THR A 139 13.74 9.79 -9.39
CA THR A 139 13.67 8.93 -8.19
C THR A 139 12.26 8.41 -7.89
N LEU A 140 11.21 8.98 -8.49
CA LEU A 140 9.80 8.76 -8.17
C LEU A 140 9.39 9.16 -6.73
N SER A 141 10.26 9.80 -5.94
CA SER A 141 9.87 10.35 -4.63
C SER A 141 8.92 11.54 -4.79
N GLN A 142 8.30 11.97 -3.70
CA GLN A 142 7.56 13.24 -3.64
C GLN A 142 8.43 14.42 -4.13
N ASP A 143 7.82 15.31 -4.92
CA ASP A 143 8.39 16.60 -5.30
C ASP A 143 7.68 17.73 -4.54
N PHE A 144 8.19 18.06 -3.36
CA PHE A 144 7.63 19.11 -2.54
C PHE A 144 7.74 20.50 -3.17
N ASP A 145 8.68 20.74 -4.09
CA ASP A 145 8.84 22.04 -4.75
C ASP A 145 7.79 22.27 -5.83
N VAL A 146 7.41 21.23 -6.58
CA VAL A 146 6.25 21.27 -7.48
C VAL A 146 4.95 21.32 -6.67
N MET A 147 4.78 20.44 -5.66
CA MET A 147 3.58 20.41 -4.82
C MET A 147 3.29 21.75 -4.14
N LYS A 148 4.33 22.49 -3.72
CA LYS A 148 4.21 23.83 -3.11
C LYS A 148 3.76 24.90 -4.10
N LYS A 149 4.13 24.76 -5.37
CA LYS A 149 3.77 25.70 -6.46
C LYS A 149 2.39 25.42 -7.04
N THR A 150 1.96 24.15 -7.08
CA THR A 150 0.63 23.74 -7.56
C THR A 150 -0.36 23.71 -6.39
N CYS A 151 -0.65 22.54 -5.82
CA CYS A 151 -1.66 22.38 -4.75
C CYS A 151 -1.42 23.29 -3.53
N GLY A 152 -0.16 23.48 -3.14
CA GLY A 152 0.25 24.27 -1.98
C GLY A 152 0.15 25.79 -2.13
N ALA A 153 -0.18 26.30 -3.33
CA ALA A 153 -0.52 27.71 -3.53
C ALA A 153 -1.89 28.02 -2.91
N CYS A 154 -2.91 27.22 -3.23
CA CYS A 154 -4.28 27.38 -2.72
C CYS A 154 -4.53 26.64 -1.40
N HIS A 155 -3.85 25.51 -1.16
CA HIS A 155 -4.01 24.65 0.02
C HIS A 155 -2.75 24.66 0.89
N ARG A 156 -2.30 25.87 1.25
CA ARG A 156 -0.99 26.06 1.89
C ARG A 156 -0.86 25.38 3.24
N LYS A 157 -1.92 25.39 4.04
CA LYS A 157 -1.98 24.70 5.34
C LYS A 157 -1.83 23.19 5.17
N GLU A 158 -2.63 22.60 4.29
CA GLU A 158 -2.64 21.17 3.99
C GLU A 158 -1.28 20.71 3.44
N PHE A 159 -0.62 21.53 2.61
CA PHE A 159 0.75 21.29 2.15
C PHE A 159 1.78 21.32 3.29
N ASP A 160 1.76 22.36 4.14
CA ASP A 160 2.71 22.51 5.25
C ASP A 160 2.52 21.38 6.30
N GLU A 161 1.29 20.89 6.50
CA GLU A 161 1.02 19.72 7.34
C GLU A 161 1.47 18.41 6.66
N PHE A 162 1.10 18.18 5.40
CA PHE A 162 1.44 16.96 4.65
C PHE A 162 2.95 16.75 4.51
N SER A 163 3.69 17.82 4.18
CA SER A 163 5.15 17.77 4.01
C SER A 163 5.91 17.40 5.29
N ARG A 164 5.30 17.61 6.47
CA ARG A 164 5.82 17.16 7.78
C ARG A 164 5.22 15.84 8.27
N SER A 165 4.16 15.35 7.63
CA SER A 165 3.46 14.12 8.03
C SER A 165 4.30 12.86 7.83
N THR A 166 3.98 11.79 8.58
CA THR A 166 4.62 10.46 8.40
C THR A 166 4.32 9.80 7.05
N MET A 167 3.32 10.32 6.32
CA MET A 167 2.96 9.89 4.98
C MET A 167 3.83 10.59 3.92
N GLY A 168 3.87 11.92 3.91
CA GLY A 168 4.67 12.71 2.96
C GLY A 168 6.18 12.50 3.13
N THR A 169 6.68 12.47 4.37
CA THR A 169 8.10 12.19 4.69
C THR A 169 8.50 10.72 4.51
N ASN A 170 7.55 9.83 4.17
CA ASN A 170 7.71 8.38 4.18
C ASN A 170 8.17 7.81 5.55
N GLY A 171 8.04 8.59 6.64
CA GLY A 171 8.78 8.48 7.89
C GLY A 171 8.57 7.22 8.74
N LYS A 172 7.71 6.27 8.34
CA LYS A 172 7.65 4.90 8.91
C LYS A 172 8.38 3.85 8.07
N GLN A 173 8.53 4.10 6.77
CA GLN A 173 9.10 3.16 5.81
C GLN A 173 10.60 3.43 5.59
N SER A 174 11.03 4.70 5.65
CA SER A 174 12.45 5.09 5.61
C SER A 174 13.26 4.68 6.85
N GLN A 175 12.61 4.13 7.90
CA GLN A 175 13.28 3.59 9.08
C GLN A 175 13.91 2.20 8.85
N TYR A 176 13.47 1.45 7.83
CA TYR A 176 14.00 0.12 7.51
C TYR A 176 15.31 0.23 6.70
N LYS A 177 16.36 0.82 7.27
CA LYS A 177 17.58 1.18 6.52
C LYS A 177 18.36 0.00 5.93
N GLY A 178 18.16 -1.21 6.41
CA GLY A 178 18.80 -2.43 5.93
C GLY A 178 18.22 -3.68 6.59
N TRP A 179 18.61 -4.86 6.09
CA TRP A 179 18.16 -6.16 6.62
C TRP A 179 18.53 -6.38 8.09
N ILE A 180 19.61 -5.74 8.55
CA ILE A 180 20.18 -5.89 9.89
C ILE A 180 20.03 -4.64 10.78
N THR A 181 19.17 -3.69 10.41
CA THR A 181 18.88 -2.48 11.23
C THR A 181 18.33 -2.88 12.61
N PRO A 182 19.07 -2.66 13.72
CA PRO A 182 18.75 -3.25 15.03
C PRO A 182 17.36 -2.90 15.55
N GLU A 183 16.89 -1.69 15.27
CA GLU A 183 15.66 -1.10 15.82
C GLU A 183 14.39 -1.61 15.14
N ARG A 184 14.51 -2.22 13.94
CA ARG A 184 13.36 -2.53 13.07
C ARG A 184 13.36 -3.93 12.48
N GLY A 185 14.53 -4.55 12.33
CA GLY A 185 14.70 -5.87 11.72
C GLY A 185 14.49 -5.90 10.20
N PRO A 186 14.74 -7.06 9.58
CA PRO A 186 14.37 -7.32 8.20
C PRO A 186 12.85 -7.22 8.03
N HIS A 187 12.40 -6.67 6.91
CA HIS A 187 10.99 -6.35 6.68
C HIS A 187 10.53 -6.85 5.33
N ASN A 188 9.29 -7.35 5.27
CA ASN A 188 8.67 -7.92 4.08
C ASN A 188 8.72 -6.98 2.85
N CYS A 189 8.49 -5.67 3.00
CA CYS A 189 8.65 -4.71 1.89
C CYS A 189 10.10 -4.49 1.41
N GLY A 190 11.10 -5.08 2.07
CA GLY A 190 12.51 -4.77 1.86
C GLY A 190 12.95 -3.52 2.63
N PRO A 191 14.23 -3.16 2.54
CA PRO A 191 14.77 -1.95 3.14
C PRO A 191 14.41 -0.69 2.33
N TRP A 192 14.68 0.46 2.94
CA TRP A 192 14.79 1.74 2.25
C TRP A 192 16.19 1.83 1.64
N PHE A 193 16.30 1.77 0.32
CA PHE A 193 17.57 1.68 -0.39
C PHE A 193 18.30 3.04 -0.49
N ASP A 194 17.55 4.15 -0.47
CA ASP A 194 18.12 5.50 -0.48
C ASP A 194 18.94 5.80 0.78
N GLY A 195 20.06 6.49 0.61
CA GLY A 195 21.05 6.77 1.64
C GLY A 195 21.83 5.56 2.21
N ASN A 196 21.41 4.32 1.95
CA ASN A 196 21.91 3.13 2.66
C ASN A 196 22.82 2.19 1.84
N PHE A 197 23.11 2.53 0.58
CA PHE A 197 23.90 1.72 -0.36
C PHE A 197 25.18 1.10 0.25
N GLY A 198 26.01 1.92 0.91
CA GLY A 198 27.29 1.46 1.47
C GLY A 198 27.13 0.40 2.57
N ALA A 199 26.16 0.58 3.47
CA ALA A 199 25.85 -0.40 4.51
C ALA A 199 25.25 -1.69 3.94
N MET A 200 24.40 -1.56 2.91
CA MET A 200 23.81 -2.72 2.22
C MET A 200 24.85 -3.51 1.42
N GLN A 201 25.81 -2.84 0.76
CA GLN A 201 26.95 -3.48 0.10
C GLN A 201 27.91 -4.10 1.12
N ALA A 202 28.14 -3.46 2.27
CA ALA A 202 29.01 -3.99 3.31
C ALA A 202 28.51 -5.35 3.84
N ASN A 203 27.20 -5.52 4.10
CA ASN A 203 26.65 -6.78 4.63
C ASN A 203 26.33 -7.87 3.60
N THR A 204 26.37 -7.59 2.28
CA THR A 204 26.11 -8.64 1.26
C THR A 204 27.39 -9.28 0.74
N LEU A 205 27.34 -10.58 0.44
CA LEU A 205 28.40 -11.39 -0.14
C LEU A 205 28.55 -11.16 -1.66
N VAL A 206 27.48 -10.77 -2.34
CA VAL A 206 27.44 -10.54 -3.81
C VAL A 206 27.39 -9.04 -4.15
N PRO A 207 27.92 -8.59 -5.31
CA PRO A 207 27.91 -7.17 -5.67
C PRO A 207 26.51 -6.55 -5.77
N LEU A 208 26.34 -5.39 -5.15
CA LEU A 208 25.21 -4.48 -5.31
C LEU A 208 25.70 -3.29 -6.13
N SER A 209 25.11 -3.02 -7.30
CA SER A 209 25.47 -1.82 -8.06
C SER A 209 24.70 -0.59 -7.55
N PRO A 210 25.28 0.63 -7.54
CA PRO A 210 24.56 1.85 -7.17
C PRO A 210 23.27 2.06 -7.98
N GLU A 211 23.26 1.64 -9.25
CA GLU A 211 22.07 1.73 -10.10
C GLU A 211 21.00 0.70 -9.72
N SER A 212 21.35 -0.55 -9.43
CA SER A 212 20.39 -1.54 -8.91
C SER A 212 19.77 -1.10 -7.58
N ASN A 213 20.53 -0.40 -6.74
CA ASN A 213 20.05 0.21 -5.50
C ASN A 213 19.05 1.35 -5.77
N ARG A 214 19.33 2.23 -6.74
CA ARG A 214 18.39 3.29 -7.17
C ARG A 214 17.11 2.71 -7.80
N ILE A 215 17.22 1.70 -8.66
CA ILE A 215 16.06 1.05 -9.29
C ILE A 215 15.18 0.36 -8.24
N ASN A 216 15.78 -0.28 -7.23
CA ASN A 216 15.04 -0.80 -6.07
C ASN A 216 14.32 0.32 -5.29
N GLN A 217 14.98 1.47 -5.05
CA GLN A 217 14.30 2.62 -4.43
C GLN A 217 13.13 3.14 -5.28
N LYS A 218 13.31 3.28 -6.61
CA LYS A 218 12.23 3.69 -7.52
C LYS A 218 11.04 2.73 -7.42
N ALA A 219 11.28 1.42 -7.36
CA ALA A 219 10.26 0.41 -7.18
C ALA A 219 9.43 0.65 -5.90
N CYS A 220 10.11 0.89 -4.76
CA CYS A 220 9.45 1.30 -3.52
C CYS A 220 8.62 2.58 -3.72
N ASN A 221 9.24 3.61 -4.31
CA ASN A 221 8.65 4.94 -4.46
C ASN A 221 7.37 4.97 -5.32
N THR A 222 7.14 4.02 -6.23
CA THR A 222 5.85 3.90 -6.95
C THR A 222 4.64 3.86 -6.01
N CYS A 223 4.80 3.28 -4.82
CA CYS A 223 3.79 3.12 -3.77
C CYS A 223 3.77 4.26 -2.74
N HIS A 224 4.61 5.28 -2.87
CA HIS A 224 4.73 6.39 -1.92
C HIS A 224 4.02 7.64 -2.42
N VAL A 225 3.16 8.22 -1.59
CA VAL A 225 2.06 9.11 -2.03
C VAL A 225 2.39 10.60 -1.94
N GLY A 226 1.78 11.38 -2.83
CA GLY A 226 1.66 12.84 -2.79
C GLY A 226 0.19 13.27 -2.75
N CYS A 227 -0.08 14.57 -2.94
CA CYS A 227 -1.46 15.09 -2.93
C CYS A 227 -2.32 14.46 -4.05
N LEU A 228 -1.75 14.27 -5.25
CA LEU A 228 -2.49 13.83 -6.42
C LEU A 228 -2.86 12.35 -6.34
N ASP A 229 -2.03 11.51 -5.71
CA ASP A 229 -2.33 10.08 -5.55
C ASP A 229 -3.60 9.80 -4.73
N CYS A 230 -3.99 10.73 -3.86
CA CYS A 230 -5.20 10.64 -3.04
C CYS A 230 -6.35 11.51 -3.56
N HIS A 231 -6.06 12.74 -3.99
CA HIS A 231 -7.08 13.74 -4.32
C HIS A 231 -7.39 13.89 -5.82
N PHE A 232 -6.52 13.41 -6.72
CA PHE A 232 -6.79 13.40 -8.15
C PHE A 232 -7.57 12.12 -8.53
N ASN A 233 -8.72 12.30 -9.16
CA ASN A 233 -9.62 11.20 -9.51
C ASN A 233 -10.16 11.38 -10.94
N PRO A 234 -9.30 11.28 -11.97
CA PRO A 234 -9.70 11.48 -13.36
C PRO A 234 -10.75 10.45 -13.79
N GLN A 235 -11.71 10.93 -14.58
CA GLN A 235 -12.85 10.16 -15.06
C GLN A 235 -13.06 10.34 -16.56
N GLU A 236 -13.80 9.41 -17.15
CA GLU A 236 -14.34 9.57 -18.50
C GLU A 236 -15.28 10.79 -18.55
N LYS A 237 -15.07 11.63 -19.57
CA LYS A 237 -15.84 12.86 -19.79
C LYS A 237 -17.27 12.53 -20.21
N ARG A 238 -18.27 13.16 -19.58
CA ARG A 238 -19.70 12.94 -19.89
C ARG A 238 -20.37 14.24 -20.31
N ALA A 239 -20.94 14.28 -21.52
CA ALA A 239 -21.57 15.48 -22.06
C ALA A 239 -22.73 16.02 -21.20
N ALA A 240 -23.43 15.14 -20.46
CA ALA A 240 -24.51 15.49 -19.55
C ALA A 240 -24.06 15.86 -18.11
N ASP A 241 -22.75 15.77 -17.80
CA ASP A 241 -22.19 16.10 -16.48
C ASP A 241 -20.79 16.70 -16.65
N PRO A 242 -20.67 18.04 -16.83
CA PRO A 242 -19.39 18.69 -17.06
C PRO A 242 -18.44 18.60 -15.86
N SER A 243 -18.92 18.20 -14.67
CA SER A 243 -18.09 18.02 -13.47
C SER A 243 -17.28 16.72 -13.46
N ARG A 244 -17.47 15.86 -14.48
CA ARG A 244 -16.75 14.60 -14.67
C ARG A 244 -15.86 14.67 -15.90
N GLY A 245 -14.56 14.45 -15.70
CA GLY A 245 -13.59 14.42 -16.78
C GLY A 245 -12.15 14.25 -16.31
N PRO A 246 -11.16 14.60 -17.16
CA PRO A 246 -9.74 14.40 -16.85
C PRO A 246 -9.23 15.27 -15.70
N HIS A 247 -9.91 16.34 -15.31
CA HIS A 247 -9.49 17.25 -14.22
C HIS A 247 -10.31 17.07 -12.93
N THR A 248 -11.01 15.95 -12.75
CA THR A 248 -11.85 15.74 -11.55
C THR A 248 -11.02 15.51 -10.29
N PHE A 249 -11.24 16.33 -9.25
CA PHE A 249 -10.63 16.20 -7.92
C PHE A 249 -11.67 15.82 -6.84
N VAL A 250 -11.18 15.34 -5.69
CA VAL A 250 -12.01 14.94 -4.54
C VAL A 250 -11.48 15.52 -3.23
N LYS A 251 -12.35 16.17 -2.44
CA LYS A 251 -11.99 16.73 -1.11
C LYS A 251 -11.72 15.62 -0.08
N THR A 252 -12.55 14.59 -0.06
CA THR A 252 -12.34 13.37 0.72
C THR A 252 -11.91 12.25 -0.24
N PRO A 253 -10.71 11.68 -0.11
CA PRO A 253 -10.28 10.58 -0.96
C PRO A 253 -11.20 9.35 -0.83
N PRO A 254 -11.60 8.70 -1.94
CA PRO A 254 -12.33 7.42 -1.90
C PRO A 254 -11.41 6.31 -1.40
N SER A 255 -11.96 5.19 -0.92
CA SER A 255 -11.16 4.10 -0.34
C SER A 255 -10.19 3.47 -1.36
N GLU A 256 -10.56 3.50 -2.63
CA GLU A 256 -9.79 3.08 -3.80
C GLU A 256 -8.49 3.90 -3.97
N SER A 257 -8.44 5.14 -3.45
CA SER A 257 -7.22 5.97 -3.55
C SER A 257 -6.08 5.41 -2.69
N CYS A 258 -6.40 4.88 -1.51
CA CYS A 258 -5.45 4.14 -0.67
C CYS A 258 -4.87 2.91 -1.42
N TYR A 259 -5.63 2.39 -2.39
CA TYR A 259 -5.27 1.23 -3.22
C TYR A 259 -4.59 1.65 -4.53
N GLY A 260 -4.37 2.96 -4.74
CA GLY A 260 -3.69 3.51 -5.91
C GLY A 260 -4.63 3.93 -7.05
N ASN A 261 -5.93 4.11 -6.81
CA ASN A 261 -6.94 4.70 -7.71
C ASN A 261 -6.95 4.19 -9.18
N GLY A 262 -6.42 2.99 -9.45
CA GLY A 262 -6.33 2.44 -10.80
C GLY A 262 -5.09 2.80 -11.62
N ARG A 263 -4.07 3.47 -11.07
CA ARG A 263 -2.80 3.80 -11.78
C ARG A 263 -1.75 2.65 -11.79
N ALA A 264 -2.18 1.41 -11.54
CA ALA A 264 -1.38 0.17 -11.47
C ALA A 264 -0.30 0.10 -10.35
N SER A 265 0.12 1.22 -9.79
CA SER A 265 0.91 1.31 -8.55
C SER A 265 0.02 1.15 -7.31
N ILE A 266 0.18 0.04 -6.59
CA ILE A 266 -0.72 -0.34 -5.50
C ILE A 266 -0.10 0.01 -4.14
N CYS A 267 -0.79 0.81 -3.32
CA CYS A 267 -0.19 1.40 -2.10
C CYS A 267 -0.57 0.68 -0.79
N HIS A 268 -1.85 0.33 -0.61
CA HIS A 268 -2.37 -0.43 0.55
C HIS A 268 -3.05 -1.77 0.19
N ALA A 269 -3.23 -2.09 -1.09
CA ALA A 269 -3.51 -3.46 -1.50
C ALA A 269 -2.22 -4.26 -1.70
N GLY A 270 -2.37 -5.57 -1.63
CA GLY A 270 -1.39 -6.51 -2.16
C GLY A 270 -1.61 -7.92 -1.61
N PRO A 271 -0.92 -8.92 -2.19
CA PRO A 271 -1.11 -10.33 -1.89
C PRO A 271 -0.82 -10.80 -0.43
N GLU A 272 -1.63 -10.53 0.59
CA GLU A 272 -1.53 -11.04 2.01
C GLU A 272 -2.77 -10.58 2.79
N ASP A 273 -3.59 -9.73 2.16
CA ASP A 273 -4.02 -8.45 2.72
C ASP A 273 -2.88 -7.42 3.01
N ARG A 274 -1.83 -7.37 2.15
CA ARG A 274 -0.48 -6.72 2.34
C ARG A 274 -0.47 -5.23 2.73
N ARG A 275 -0.88 -4.96 3.97
CA ARG A 275 -0.23 -4.03 4.93
C ARG A 275 -1.05 -3.79 6.20
N ARG A 276 -2.20 -4.46 6.39
CA ARG A 276 -3.47 -3.95 6.95
C ARG A 276 -4.34 -3.31 5.87
N GLY A 277 -4.92 -4.13 5.01
CA GLY A 277 -5.85 -3.64 3.98
C GLY A 277 -6.51 -4.72 3.15
N ALA A 278 -5.76 -5.39 2.27
CA ALA A 278 -6.27 -5.78 0.95
C ALA A 278 -7.50 -6.71 0.87
N GLY A 279 -7.80 -7.47 1.92
CA GLY A 279 -9.03 -8.26 2.03
C GLY A 279 -10.30 -7.41 2.17
N TYR A 280 -10.15 -6.09 2.37
CA TYR A 280 -11.24 -5.13 2.39
C TYR A 280 -11.99 -5.04 1.05
N PHE A 281 -11.26 -4.85 -0.05
CA PHE A 281 -11.87 -4.70 -1.38
C PHE A 281 -12.18 -6.03 -2.09
N GLY A 282 -11.45 -7.11 -1.78
CA GLY A 282 -11.62 -8.38 -2.49
C GLY A 282 -11.38 -8.24 -4.00
N GLY A 283 -12.04 -9.10 -4.78
CA GLY A 283 -12.04 -9.07 -6.25
C GLY A 283 -10.63 -8.99 -6.83
N SER A 284 -10.44 -8.09 -7.79
CA SER A 284 -9.14 -7.83 -8.40
C SER A 284 -8.06 -7.28 -7.46
N PHE A 285 -8.42 -6.71 -6.30
CA PHE A 285 -7.41 -6.24 -5.33
C PHE A 285 -6.88 -7.36 -4.42
N SER A 286 -7.44 -8.57 -4.50
CA SER A 286 -7.06 -9.74 -3.71
C SER A 286 -6.16 -10.70 -4.49
N PHE A 287 -5.45 -11.57 -3.77
CA PHE A 287 -4.57 -12.58 -4.36
C PHE A 287 -4.64 -13.88 -3.53
N PRO A 288 -4.92 -15.05 -4.13
CA PRO A 288 -5.44 -15.23 -5.48
C PRO A 288 -6.66 -14.32 -5.78
N GLU A 289 -6.80 -13.88 -7.03
CA GLU A 289 -7.86 -12.95 -7.43
C GLU A 289 -9.25 -13.57 -7.21
N GLY A 290 -10.26 -12.73 -6.95
CA GLY A 290 -11.65 -13.17 -6.78
C GLY A 290 -12.04 -13.58 -5.35
N ASN A 291 -11.27 -13.21 -4.32
CA ASN A 291 -11.79 -13.31 -2.95
C ASN A 291 -12.92 -12.31 -2.71
N GLU A 292 -13.87 -12.70 -1.87
CA GLU A 292 -14.89 -11.80 -1.35
C GLU A 292 -14.28 -10.52 -0.73
N PRO A 293 -14.98 -9.37 -0.74
CA PRO A 293 -14.61 -8.21 0.06
C PRO A 293 -14.87 -8.44 1.57
N ASP A 294 -14.58 -7.43 2.38
CA ASP A 294 -14.95 -7.32 3.79
C ASP A 294 -16.42 -6.86 3.93
N VAL A 295 -17.09 -7.26 5.00
CA VAL A 295 -18.48 -6.86 5.26
C VAL A 295 -18.65 -5.34 5.37
N HIS A 296 -17.62 -4.62 5.82
CA HIS A 296 -17.64 -3.16 5.94
C HIS A 296 -17.67 -2.45 4.58
N LEU A 297 -17.04 -3.03 3.54
CA LEU A 297 -17.18 -2.51 2.16
C LEU A 297 -18.62 -2.68 1.67
N LYS A 298 -19.24 -3.86 1.91
CA LYS A 298 -20.64 -4.11 1.55
C LYS A 298 -21.59 -3.14 2.29
N ALA A 299 -21.25 -2.76 3.52
CA ALA A 299 -21.92 -1.73 4.32
C ALA A 299 -21.52 -0.27 3.97
N LYS A 300 -20.64 -0.04 2.97
CA LYS A 300 -20.15 1.27 2.52
C LYS A 300 -19.35 2.08 3.57
N VAL A 301 -18.76 1.42 4.56
CA VAL A 301 -17.94 2.05 5.63
C VAL A 301 -16.49 2.16 5.16
N GLY A 302 -16.09 3.34 4.67
CA GLY A 302 -14.81 3.55 4.02
C GLY A 302 -13.61 3.62 4.96
N CYS A 303 -12.39 3.57 4.40
CA CYS A 303 -11.14 3.54 5.17
C CYS A 303 -11.02 4.70 6.18
N LEU A 304 -11.47 5.91 5.82
CA LEU A 304 -11.43 7.11 6.67
C LEU A 304 -12.63 7.22 7.64
N ASP A 305 -13.61 6.33 7.55
CA ASP A 305 -14.71 6.20 8.53
C ASP A 305 -14.30 5.26 9.68
N CYS A 306 -13.28 4.40 9.47
CA CYS A 306 -12.60 3.64 10.53
C CYS A 306 -11.32 4.31 11.03
N HIS A 307 -10.42 4.75 10.14
CA HIS A 307 -9.15 5.35 10.52
C HIS A 307 -9.27 6.84 10.86
N GLU A 308 -8.79 7.25 12.03
CA GLU A 308 -8.73 8.66 12.41
C GLU A 308 -7.84 9.45 11.44
N SER A 309 -8.39 10.56 10.95
CA SER A 309 -7.82 11.47 9.94
C SER A 309 -8.20 12.92 10.29
N THR A 310 -7.70 13.93 9.57
CA THR A 310 -8.11 15.34 9.79
C THR A 310 -9.62 15.59 9.70
N ARG A 311 -10.37 14.74 8.97
CA ARG A 311 -11.84 14.79 8.89
C ARG A 311 -12.50 14.48 10.24
N SER A 312 -11.92 13.58 11.05
CA SER A 312 -12.45 13.19 12.35
C SER A 312 -11.75 13.87 13.53
N ASN A 313 -10.48 14.26 13.36
CA ASN A 313 -9.67 14.95 14.35
C ASN A 313 -8.72 15.94 13.64
N PRO A 314 -9.10 17.21 13.48
CA PRO A 314 -8.27 18.20 12.79
C PRO A 314 -6.89 18.42 13.40
N ALA A 315 -6.68 18.10 14.69
CA ALA A 315 -5.44 18.37 15.40
C ALA A 315 -4.26 17.45 15.00
N ILE A 316 -4.50 16.35 14.27
CA ILE A 316 -3.41 15.45 13.83
C ILE A 316 -2.68 15.92 12.57
N GLY A 317 -3.24 16.89 11.82
CA GLY A 317 -2.67 17.46 10.61
C GLY A 317 -2.81 16.59 9.34
N HIS A 318 -2.88 17.24 8.17
CA HIS A 318 -3.07 16.59 6.88
C HIS A 318 -1.96 15.59 6.55
N GLY A 319 -2.30 14.49 5.88
CA GLY A 319 -1.40 13.35 5.66
C GLY A 319 -1.19 12.43 6.88
N MET A 320 -1.66 12.78 8.09
CA MET A 320 -1.63 11.87 9.23
C MET A 320 -2.90 11.01 9.30
N VAL A 321 -2.71 9.70 9.47
CA VAL A 321 -3.79 8.71 9.57
C VAL A 321 -3.43 7.68 10.64
N LYS A 322 -4.30 7.47 11.63
CA LYS A 322 -4.08 6.51 12.73
C LYS A 322 -4.34 5.07 12.26
N ARG A 323 -3.29 4.23 12.26
CA ARG A 323 -3.42 2.81 11.85
C ARG A 323 -4.18 1.95 12.85
N GLN A 324 -4.14 2.28 14.14
CA GLN A 324 -4.86 1.61 15.22
C GLN A 324 -6.32 2.06 15.27
N ALA A 325 -7.18 1.37 14.50
CA ALA A 325 -8.61 1.68 14.41
C ALA A 325 -9.51 0.90 15.39
N GLN A 326 -8.95 0.14 16.35
CA GLN A 326 -9.74 -0.73 17.24
C GLN A 326 -10.79 0.02 18.09
N GLY A 327 -10.50 1.26 18.48
CA GLY A 327 -11.48 2.11 19.19
C GLY A 327 -12.65 2.57 18.31
N SER A 328 -12.50 2.55 16.99
CA SER A 328 -13.56 2.97 16.06
C SER A 328 -14.71 1.97 16.00
N CYS A 329 -14.49 0.72 16.40
CA CYS A 329 -15.55 -0.29 16.51
C CYS A 329 -16.68 0.12 17.46
N GLU A 330 -16.36 0.85 18.54
CA GLU A 330 -17.33 1.29 19.55
C GLU A 330 -18.36 2.28 18.97
N ARG A 331 -17.98 3.04 17.93
CA ARG A 331 -18.86 4.00 17.23
C ARG A 331 -20.00 3.34 16.45
N CYS A 332 -19.87 2.04 16.14
CA CYS A 332 -20.84 1.28 15.36
C CYS A 332 -21.39 0.04 16.10
N HIS A 333 -20.66 -0.45 17.11
CA HIS A 333 -20.98 -1.66 17.86
C HIS A 333 -20.78 -1.47 19.38
N PRO A 334 -21.38 -0.44 20.01
CA PRO A 334 -21.10 -0.10 21.41
C PRO A 334 -21.47 -1.23 22.39
N GLU A 335 -22.56 -1.96 22.14
CA GLU A 335 -23.01 -3.08 22.98
C GLU A 335 -22.06 -4.29 22.89
N ALA A 336 -21.58 -4.60 21.69
CA ALA A 336 -20.59 -5.65 21.46
C ALA A 336 -19.25 -5.29 22.10
N VAL A 337 -18.77 -4.04 21.97
CA VAL A 337 -17.53 -3.58 22.63
C VAL A 337 -17.67 -3.62 24.15
N LYS A 338 -18.79 -3.13 24.71
CA LYS A 338 -19.08 -3.12 26.16
C LYS A 338 -19.17 -4.54 26.73
N SER A 339 -19.84 -5.47 26.05
CA SER A 339 -19.94 -6.86 26.49
C SER A 339 -18.67 -7.67 26.23
N HIS A 340 -17.90 -7.37 25.17
CA HIS A 340 -16.57 -7.93 24.96
C HIS A 340 -15.64 -7.59 26.12
N ALA A 341 -15.65 -6.33 26.59
CA ALA A 341 -14.78 -5.87 27.67
C ALA A 341 -14.99 -6.61 29.00
N THR A 342 -16.21 -7.07 29.29
CA THR A 342 -16.53 -7.86 30.50
C THR A 342 -16.43 -9.39 30.29
N SER A 343 -16.37 -9.84 29.03
CA SER A 343 -16.38 -11.28 28.69
C SER A 343 -15.14 -12.06 29.17
N ARG A 344 -15.21 -13.39 29.09
CA ARG A 344 -14.04 -14.27 29.18
C ARG A 344 -13.00 -13.95 28.11
N HIS A 345 -13.44 -13.55 26.92
CA HIS A 345 -12.63 -13.24 25.76
C HIS A 345 -12.10 -11.79 25.67
N ARG A 346 -12.30 -10.94 26.69
CA ARG A 346 -11.87 -9.52 26.68
C ARG A 346 -10.41 -9.27 26.28
N ASN A 347 -9.52 -10.23 26.57
CA ASN A 347 -8.10 -10.19 26.21
C ASN A 347 -7.80 -10.58 24.74
N LEU A 348 -8.81 -10.82 23.90
CA LEU A 348 -8.68 -10.90 22.44
C LEU A 348 -8.92 -9.54 21.80
N SER A 349 -8.30 -9.29 20.65
CA SER A 349 -8.73 -8.23 19.72
C SER A 349 -9.92 -8.74 18.88
N CYS A 350 -10.85 -7.88 18.47
CA CYS A 350 -12.06 -8.31 17.75
C CYS A 350 -11.70 -9.05 16.46
N GLU A 351 -10.63 -8.60 15.80
CA GLU A 351 -10.04 -9.19 14.61
C GLU A 351 -9.63 -10.67 14.80
N ALA A 352 -9.29 -11.08 16.03
CA ALA A 352 -8.91 -12.46 16.38
C ALA A 352 -10.07 -13.47 16.29
N CYS A 353 -11.32 -12.98 16.35
CA CYS A 353 -12.54 -13.79 16.19
C CYS A 353 -13.19 -13.58 14.81
N HIS A 354 -13.05 -12.39 14.21
CA HIS A 354 -13.81 -11.98 13.03
C HIS A 354 -13.07 -12.10 11.69
N ILE A 355 -11.76 -12.39 11.66
CA ILE A 355 -11.05 -12.67 10.40
C ILE A 355 -11.02 -14.17 10.11
N GLN A 356 -11.35 -14.54 8.87
CA GLN A 356 -11.39 -15.91 8.35
C GLN A 356 -10.79 -15.94 6.92
N LYS A 357 -10.28 -17.11 6.49
CA LYS A 357 -9.72 -17.37 5.15
C LYS A 357 -8.64 -16.37 4.72
N VAL A 358 -7.45 -16.49 5.33
CA VAL A 358 -6.34 -15.54 5.18
C VAL A 358 -5.62 -15.74 3.84
N ALA A 359 -5.82 -14.82 2.91
CA ALA A 359 -5.32 -14.90 1.54
C ALA A 359 -3.86 -14.45 1.37
N GLY A 360 -3.30 -14.59 0.16
CA GLY A 360 -2.06 -13.98 -0.28
C GLY A 360 -0.77 -14.69 0.17
N TYR A 361 0.21 -13.92 0.64
CA TYR A 361 1.60 -14.31 0.85
C TYR A 361 1.72 -15.55 1.75
N GLN A 362 2.18 -16.67 1.19
CA GLN A 362 2.52 -17.89 1.92
C GLN A 362 4.03 -18.16 1.92
N GLY A 363 4.83 -17.24 1.36
CA GLY A 363 6.28 -17.21 1.37
C GLY A 363 6.82 -15.90 0.78
N THR A 364 8.05 -15.51 1.14
CA THR A 364 8.78 -14.44 0.45
C THR A 364 10.28 -14.58 0.59
N TYR A 365 11.00 -14.49 -0.50
CA TYR A 365 12.44 -14.66 -0.51
C TYR A 365 13.06 -13.52 -1.32
N TRP A 366 14.14 -12.95 -0.79
CA TRP A 366 14.88 -11.87 -1.43
C TRP A 366 16.25 -12.39 -1.87
N GLY A 367 16.49 -12.44 -3.17
CA GLY A 367 17.70 -13.06 -3.73
C GLY A 367 18.19 -12.38 -5.00
N PRO A 368 19.26 -12.91 -5.62
CA PRO A 368 19.70 -12.55 -6.96
C PRO A 368 18.53 -12.59 -7.95
N GLY A 369 18.46 -11.61 -8.85
CA GLY A 369 17.41 -11.56 -9.86
C GLY A 369 17.49 -10.27 -10.69
N LYS A 370 16.43 -9.96 -11.44
CA LYS A 370 16.39 -8.80 -12.36
C LYS A 370 15.17 -7.93 -12.09
N ILE A 371 15.41 -6.68 -11.69
CA ILE A 371 14.37 -5.67 -11.49
C ILE A 371 14.46 -4.59 -12.58
N ALA A 372 13.36 -4.34 -13.27
CA ALA A 372 13.28 -3.37 -14.37
C ALA A 372 14.41 -3.49 -15.42
N GLY A 373 14.90 -4.72 -15.68
CA GLY A 373 15.99 -5.01 -16.60
C GLY A 373 17.41 -4.85 -16.04
N ALA A 374 17.60 -4.48 -14.77
CA ALA A 374 18.89 -4.46 -14.09
C ALA A 374 19.03 -5.64 -13.13
N SER A 375 20.19 -6.30 -13.14
CA SER A 375 20.52 -7.32 -12.14
C SER A 375 20.66 -6.70 -10.74
N THR A 376 20.15 -7.39 -9.72
CA THR A 376 20.20 -6.98 -8.32
C THR A 376 20.36 -8.21 -7.43
N PRO A 377 21.08 -8.13 -6.30
CA PRO A 377 21.08 -9.20 -5.28
C PRO A 377 19.82 -9.19 -4.39
N TYR A 378 18.91 -8.25 -4.63
CA TYR A 378 17.68 -8.03 -3.87
C TYR A 378 16.47 -7.89 -4.81
N PHE A 379 16.24 -8.90 -5.66
CA PHE A 379 14.94 -9.11 -6.29
C PHE A 379 13.99 -9.74 -5.26
N LYS A 380 12.69 -9.47 -5.38
CA LYS A 380 11.68 -9.96 -4.43
C LYS A 380 10.82 -11.06 -5.03
N TYR A 381 11.17 -12.30 -4.75
CA TYR A 381 10.34 -13.47 -5.01
C TYR A 381 9.23 -13.53 -3.97
N LYS A 382 8.03 -13.19 -4.40
CA LYS A 382 6.87 -12.82 -3.56
C LYS A 382 5.59 -13.57 -3.94
N ALA A 383 5.56 -14.18 -5.13
CA ALA A 383 4.36 -14.70 -5.79
C ALA A 383 3.85 -16.05 -5.26
N TYR A 384 4.34 -16.49 -4.10
CA TYR A 384 3.74 -17.54 -3.28
C TYR A 384 2.38 -17.04 -2.74
N TYR A 385 1.32 -17.23 -3.53
CA TYR A 385 -0.04 -16.75 -3.23
C TYR A 385 -0.97 -17.92 -2.95
N GLY A 386 -1.75 -17.85 -1.86
CA GLY A 386 -2.70 -18.89 -1.52
C GLY A 386 -3.42 -18.62 -0.22
N TYR A 387 -3.76 -19.66 0.54
CA TYR A 387 -4.64 -19.54 1.70
C TYR A 387 -4.10 -20.24 2.95
N MET A 388 -4.16 -19.54 4.08
CA MET A 388 -4.14 -20.11 5.42
C MET A 388 -5.59 -20.03 5.96
N PRO A 389 -6.24 -21.14 6.38
CA PRO A 389 -7.66 -21.14 6.72
C PRO A 389 -8.06 -20.12 7.80
N GLU A 390 -7.28 -20.02 8.87
CA GLU A 390 -7.56 -19.13 10.01
C GLU A 390 -6.27 -18.49 10.56
N PRO A 391 -6.33 -17.29 11.16
CA PRO A 391 -5.16 -16.65 11.74
C PRO A 391 -4.63 -17.40 12.97
N ILE A 392 -3.30 -17.51 13.04
CA ILE A 392 -2.60 -17.86 14.28
C ILE A 392 -2.72 -16.66 15.23
N LEU A 393 -2.96 -16.92 16.51
CA LEU A 393 -2.99 -15.91 17.55
C LEU A 393 -1.67 -15.85 18.30
N ILE A 394 -1.19 -14.63 18.54
CA ILE A 394 -0.05 -14.34 19.42
C ILE A 394 -0.43 -13.27 20.45
N LYS A 395 0.26 -13.25 21.60
CA LYS A 395 0.15 -12.17 22.58
C LYS A 395 0.90 -10.94 22.07
N ASP A 396 0.29 -9.76 22.13
CA ASP A 396 0.93 -8.48 21.82
C ASP A 396 1.83 -7.97 22.97
N GLN A 397 2.46 -6.81 22.79
CA GLN A 397 3.31 -6.17 23.81
C GLN A 397 2.59 -5.78 25.11
N LYS A 398 1.26 -5.95 25.19
CA LYS A 398 0.42 -5.70 26.36
C LYS A 398 -0.30 -6.99 26.81
N GLY A 399 0.06 -8.15 26.26
CA GLY A 399 -0.51 -9.45 26.59
C GLY A 399 -1.86 -9.75 25.92
N ARG A 400 -2.35 -8.89 25.03
CA ARG A 400 -3.62 -9.10 24.30
C ARG A 400 -3.40 -10.03 23.12
N TRP A 401 -4.26 -11.03 22.95
CA TRP A 401 -4.22 -11.93 21.80
C TRP A 401 -4.67 -11.20 20.52
N ILE A 402 -3.81 -11.21 19.49
CA ILE A 402 -4.04 -10.59 18.18
C ILE A 402 -3.87 -11.63 17.05
N PRO A 403 -4.58 -11.48 15.92
CA PRO A 403 -4.38 -12.32 14.74
C PRO A 403 -3.13 -11.90 13.96
N VAL A 404 -2.33 -12.88 13.58
CA VAL A 404 -1.22 -12.75 12.63
C VAL A 404 -1.27 -13.89 11.62
N LYS A 405 -0.63 -13.68 10.48
CA LYS A 405 -0.23 -14.78 9.60
C LYS A 405 1.29 -14.96 9.68
N PRO A 406 1.77 -16.04 10.29
CA PRO A 406 3.14 -16.49 10.11
C PRO A 406 3.35 -16.94 8.66
N PHE A 407 4.34 -16.38 7.98
CA PHE A 407 4.84 -16.92 6.71
C PHE A 407 6.38 -16.81 6.66
N PRO A 408 7.06 -17.74 5.96
CA PRO A 408 8.52 -17.82 5.96
C PRO A 408 9.12 -16.73 5.09
N MET A 409 10.22 -16.17 5.57
CA MET A 409 10.97 -15.09 4.95
C MET A 409 12.45 -15.41 4.89
N ALA A 410 13.12 -15.04 3.81
CA ALA A 410 14.58 -15.03 3.73
C ALA A 410 15.10 -13.82 2.95
N VAL A 411 16.35 -13.46 3.22
CA VAL A 411 17.19 -12.70 2.29
C VAL A 411 18.54 -13.39 2.14
N MET A 412 18.97 -13.61 0.90
CA MET A 412 20.19 -14.34 0.56
C MET A 412 21.45 -13.51 0.73
N ASN A 413 22.59 -14.20 0.63
CA ASN A 413 23.93 -13.63 0.57
C ASN A 413 24.26 -12.65 1.71
N GLN A 414 23.75 -12.85 2.92
CA GLN A 414 24.06 -11.97 4.06
C GLN A 414 25.31 -12.46 4.82
N LYS A 415 26.28 -11.58 5.04
CA LYS A 415 27.53 -11.89 5.77
C LYS A 415 27.28 -12.13 7.26
N ALA A 416 26.47 -11.28 7.88
CA ALA A 416 26.25 -11.28 9.32
C ALA A 416 24.82 -10.87 9.68
N SER A 417 24.46 -11.09 10.95
CA SER A 417 23.22 -10.63 11.58
C SER A 417 23.44 -10.39 13.07
N PRO A 418 23.02 -9.23 13.63
CA PRO A 418 23.21 -8.90 15.05
C PRO A 418 22.10 -9.46 15.97
N PHE A 419 21.10 -10.14 15.41
CA PHE A 419 19.91 -10.54 16.14
C PHE A 419 20.10 -11.86 16.90
N LYS A 420 19.51 -11.95 18.10
CA LYS A 420 19.28 -13.24 18.81
C LYS A 420 17.92 -13.82 18.39
N PRO A 421 17.80 -15.13 18.11
CA PRO A 421 16.53 -15.76 17.71
C PRO A 421 15.37 -15.56 18.69
N GLY A 422 14.15 -15.54 18.18
CA GLY A 422 12.92 -15.34 18.96
C GLY A 422 11.98 -14.26 18.41
N LEU A 423 10.84 -14.10 19.10
CA LEU A 423 9.82 -13.10 18.80
C LEU A 423 10.33 -11.67 19.07
N ARG A 424 10.06 -10.75 18.14
CA ARG A 424 10.46 -9.34 18.16
C ARG A 424 9.34 -8.45 17.65
N TRP A 425 9.33 -7.21 18.11
CA TRP A 425 8.37 -6.18 17.67
C TRP A 425 9.09 -5.12 16.85
N ARG A 426 8.42 -4.59 15.83
CA ARG A 426 9.01 -3.55 14.95
C ARG A 426 9.02 -2.18 15.59
N TYR A 427 8.08 -1.90 16.49
CA TYR A 427 7.98 -0.65 17.22
C TYR A 427 7.63 -0.93 18.69
N PRO A 428 8.34 -0.31 19.65
CA PRO A 428 7.96 -0.30 21.06
C PRO A 428 6.51 0.17 21.30
N SER A 429 5.90 -0.31 22.38
CA SER A 429 4.48 -0.12 22.74
C SER A 429 4.17 1.18 23.52
N ASP A 430 5.20 1.89 23.95
CA ASP A 430 5.21 3.21 24.58
C ASP A 430 5.16 4.36 23.56
N LEU A 431 5.60 4.13 22.33
CA LEU A 431 5.51 5.10 21.25
C LEU A 431 4.04 5.50 20.97
N PRO A 432 3.76 6.79 20.67
CA PRO A 432 2.42 7.22 20.26
C PRO A 432 1.90 6.44 19.05
N ASP A 433 0.61 6.09 19.02
CA ASP A 433 -0.02 5.28 17.95
C ASP A 433 0.30 5.80 16.53
N LEU A 434 0.22 7.12 16.33
CA LEU A 434 0.57 7.78 15.07
C LEU A 434 2.01 7.49 14.61
N LYS A 435 2.94 7.18 15.53
CA LYS A 435 4.36 6.87 15.24
C LYS A 435 4.67 5.37 15.15
N ARG A 436 3.88 4.47 15.75
CA ARG A 436 4.17 3.01 15.80
C ARG A 436 3.29 2.13 14.91
N THR A 437 3.54 0.82 14.94
CA THR A 437 2.68 -0.26 14.46
C THR A 437 2.79 -1.47 15.38
N ASP A 438 1.70 -2.24 15.50
CA ASP A 438 1.62 -3.46 16.30
C ASP A 438 2.14 -4.68 15.51
N ASP A 439 3.31 -4.53 14.87
CA ASP A 439 3.88 -5.53 13.96
C ASP A 439 4.92 -6.41 14.66
N ALA A 440 4.76 -7.73 14.54
CA ALA A 440 5.71 -8.71 15.03
C ALA A 440 6.52 -9.35 13.90
N TRP A 441 7.66 -9.91 14.28
CA TRP A 441 8.47 -10.79 13.44
C TRP A 441 9.27 -11.74 14.33
N GLY A 442 9.53 -12.95 13.84
CA GLY A 442 10.35 -13.94 14.52
C GLY A 442 11.70 -14.02 13.87
N TYR A 443 12.78 -13.57 14.52
CA TYR A 443 14.11 -13.84 13.99
C TYR A 443 14.43 -15.32 14.18
N VAL A 444 14.83 -16.00 13.11
CA VAL A 444 15.13 -17.44 13.12
C VAL A 444 16.64 -17.65 13.22
N GLY A 445 17.43 -17.00 12.36
CA GLY A 445 18.89 -17.14 12.33
C GLY A 445 19.51 -16.68 11.03
N LEU A 446 20.82 -16.91 10.91
CA LEU A 446 21.59 -16.87 9.67
C LEU A 446 21.98 -18.33 9.37
N PHE A 447 21.69 -18.81 8.17
CA PHE A 447 21.85 -20.21 7.79
C PHE A 447 22.65 -20.32 6.49
N ASP A 448 23.57 -21.27 6.45
CA ASP A 448 24.33 -21.69 5.28
C ASP A 448 23.58 -22.80 4.50
N GLY A 449 24.26 -23.51 3.59
CA GLY A 449 23.71 -24.67 2.90
C GLY A 449 22.91 -24.37 1.62
N LEU A 450 22.89 -23.12 1.14
CA LEU A 450 22.38 -22.77 -0.20
C LEU A 450 23.52 -22.87 -1.24
N PRO A 451 23.40 -23.70 -2.31
CA PRO A 451 24.55 -23.98 -3.19
C PRO A 451 25.10 -22.75 -3.91
N GLU A 452 24.23 -21.88 -4.40
CA GLU A 452 24.59 -20.66 -5.14
C GLU A 452 24.44 -19.38 -4.31
N ASN A 453 23.76 -19.47 -3.15
CA ASN A 453 23.31 -18.32 -2.36
C ASN A 453 23.88 -18.26 -0.93
N ASN A 454 24.88 -19.11 -0.62
CA ASN A 454 25.73 -19.08 0.58
C ASN A 454 24.90 -18.95 1.89
N ASN A 455 24.86 -17.77 2.49
CA ASN A 455 24.18 -17.48 3.76
C ASN A 455 22.84 -16.75 3.57
N ALA A 456 21.74 -17.33 4.06
CA ALA A 456 20.43 -16.70 4.14
C ALA A 456 20.08 -16.22 5.56
N LEU A 457 19.65 -14.96 5.69
CA LEU A 457 19.07 -14.43 6.92
C LEU A 457 17.57 -14.76 6.94
N LEU A 458 17.16 -15.63 7.88
CA LEU A 458 15.80 -16.14 7.99
C LEU A 458 14.99 -15.41 9.05
N TRP A 459 13.72 -15.14 8.74
CA TRP A 459 12.71 -14.71 9.72
C TRP A 459 11.32 -15.26 9.39
N ILE A 460 10.40 -15.15 10.35
CA ILE A 460 8.97 -15.36 10.17
C ILE A 460 8.32 -13.98 10.23
N GLN A 461 7.56 -13.59 9.20
CA GLN A 461 6.77 -12.35 9.26
C GLN A 461 5.49 -12.60 10.08
N MET A 462 5.12 -11.67 10.96
CA MET A 462 3.89 -11.73 11.77
C MET A 462 3.28 -10.33 11.91
N ASP A 463 2.98 -9.68 10.78
CA ASP A 463 2.31 -8.37 10.80
C ASP A 463 0.86 -8.54 11.31
N LYS A 464 0.40 -7.61 12.15
CA LYS A 464 -0.96 -7.72 12.72
C LYS A 464 -2.02 -7.59 11.62
N MET A 465 -2.89 -8.58 11.55
CA MET A 465 -4.06 -8.56 10.66
C MET A 465 -5.15 -7.64 11.22
N SER A 466 -5.88 -6.93 10.36
CA SER A 466 -6.86 -5.91 10.79
C SER A 466 -8.02 -5.64 9.84
N HIS A 467 -8.16 -6.41 8.77
CA HIS A 467 -9.21 -6.32 7.75
C HIS A 467 -9.61 -7.75 7.35
N LYS A 468 -10.57 -7.90 6.43
CA LYS A 468 -11.21 -9.18 6.09
C LYS A 468 -12.10 -9.70 7.25
N LEU A 469 -12.77 -8.75 7.89
CA LEU A 469 -13.76 -9.00 8.94
C LEU A 469 -15.05 -9.59 8.33
N GLY A 470 -15.68 -10.49 9.10
CA GLY A 470 -16.93 -11.15 8.75
C GLY A 470 -17.60 -11.76 9.98
N LYS A 471 -18.29 -12.89 9.79
CA LYS A 471 -18.85 -13.68 10.90
C LYS A 471 -17.73 -14.14 11.83
N SER A 472 -18.02 -14.27 13.12
CA SER A 472 -17.10 -14.90 14.07
C SER A 472 -16.80 -16.36 13.67
N ARG A 473 -15.55 -16.80 13.87
CA ARG A 473 -15.16 -18.20 13.75
C ARG A 473 -15.65 -19.05 14.92
N ASN A 474 -15.75 -20.36 14.68
CA ASN A 474 -16.24 -21.34 15.65
C ASN A 474 -15.24 -21.51 16.81
N CYS A 475 -15.69 -21.85 18.02
CA CYS A 475 -14.82 -22.01 19.19
C CYS A 475 -13.67 -23.02 18.98
N ASP A 476 -13.92 -24.08 18.20
CA ASP A 476 -12.96 -25.14 17.90
C ASP A 476 -11.71 -24.63 17.15
N SER A 477 -11.80 -23.51 16.41
CA SER A 477 -10.66 -22.83 15.77
C SER A 477 -9.54 -22.43 16.74
N CYS A 478 -9.89 -22.24 18.01
CA CYS A 478 -8.99 -21.85 19.09
C CYS A 478 -8.82 -22.95 20.14
N HIS A 479 -9.79 -23.86 20.27
CA HIS A 479 -9.93 -24.70 21.46
C HIS A 479 -10.12 -26.20 21.16
N ALA A 480 -10.10 -26.63 19.90
CA ALA A 480 -10.12 -28.05 19.55
C ALA A 480 -8.92 -28.82 20.12
N SER A 481 -7.72 -28.24 20.10
CA SER A 481 -6.53 -28.92 20.66
C SER A 481 -6.62 -29.04 22.19
N PRO A 482 -6.35 -30.21 22.78
CA PRO A 482 -6.38 -30.38 24.24
C PRO A 482 -5.25 -29.64 24.96
N ASP A 483 -4.13 -29.36 24.26
CA ASP A 483 -2.92 -28.71 24.78
C ASP A 483 -2.79 -27.23 24.39
N GLY A 484 -3.77 -26.67 23.67
CA GLY A 484 -3.73 -25.30 23.17
C GLY A 484 -2.89 -25.07 21.91
N ALA A 485 -2.36 -26.13 21.27
CA ALA A 485 -1.67 -25.98 19.99
C ALA A 485 -2.58 -25.44 18.88
N GLN A 486 -2.02 -24.59 18.02
CA GLN A 486 -2.66 -24.02 16.83
C GLN A 486 -1.99 -24.60 15.59
N LEU A 487 -2.72 -25.32 14.75
CA LEU A 487 -2.21 -25.91 13.51
C LEU A 487 -3.01 -25.40 12.31
N GLN A 488 -2.32 -24.86 11.30
CA GLN A 488 -2.91 -24.41 10.05
C GLN A 488 -2.19 -25.08 8.88
N LYS A 489 -2.96 -25.70 7.97
CA LYS A 489 -2.42 -26.25 6.71
C LYS A 489 -2.60 -25.19 5.62
N VAL A 490 -1.51 -24.86 4.94
CA VAL A 490 -1.45 -23.76 3.97
C VAL A 490 -1.20 -24.32 2.58
N THR A 491 -1.95 -23.85 1.59
CA THR A 491 -1.71 -24.12 0.17
C THR A 491 -1.38 -22.83 -0.57
N TRP A 492 -0.62 -22.93 -1.66
CA TRP A 492 -0.17 -21.79 -2.46
C TRP A 492 0.24 -22.19 -3.87
N ASP A 493 0.19 -21.20 -4.76
CA ASP A 493 0.69 -21.24 -6.12
C ASP A 493 1.87 -20.25 -6.24
N TYR A 494 2.83 -20.52 -7.12
CA TYR A 494 3.95 -19.63 -7.45
C TYR A 494 3.83 -19.08 -8.87
N SER A 495 4.14 -17.80 -9.07
CA SER A 495 3.98 -17.09 -10.36
C SER A 495 4.91 -15.86 -10.57
N ASP A 496 6.08 -15.83 -9.91
CA ASP A 496 7.14 -14.85 -10.21
C ASP A 496 8.17 -15.50 -11.15
N PRO A 497 9.10 -14.73 -11.76
CA PRO A 497 10.19 -15.30 -12.56
C PRO A 497 11.06 -16.31 -11.78
N GLY A 498 11.85 -17.09 -12.51
CA GLY A 498 12.75 -18.12 -11.98
C GLY A 498 12.31 -19.55 -12.32
N SER A 499 11.02 -19.77 -12.55
CA SER A 499 10.44 -21.04 -12.97
C SER A 499 9.13 -20.84 -13.73
N GLN A 500 8.63 -21.92 -14.35
CA GLN A 500 7.21 -22.04 -14.65
C GLN A 500 6.36 -21.94 -13.37
N MET A 501 5.04 -21.77 -13.51
CA MET A 501 4.12 -21.81 -12.37
C MET A 501 4.07 -23.22 -11.76
N PHE A 502 3.99 -23.30 -10.44
CA PHE A 502 3.86 -24.56 -9.69
C PHE A 502 3.09 -24.34 -8.38
N SER A 503 2.37 -25.36 -7.91
CA SER A 503 1.63 -25.31 -6.65
C SER A 503 2.38 -26.05 -5.53
N GLY A 504 2.00 -25.76 -4.28
CA GLY A 504 2.63 -26.32 -3.10
C GLY A 504 1.87 -26.08 -1.80
N SER A 505 2.46 -26.57 -0.70
CA SER A 505 1.85 -26.51 0.64
C SER A 505 2.89 -26.49 1.76
N HIS A 506 2.46 -26.12 2.96
CA HIS A 506 3.22 -26.25 4.21
C HIS A 506 2.29 -26.27 5.44
N GLU A 507 2.81 -26.59 6.62
CA GLU A 507 2.10 -26.43 7.90
C GLU A 507 2.68 -25.29 8.73
N VAL A 508 1.81 -24.49 9.34
CA VAL A 508 2.14 -23.53 10.40
C VAL A 508 1.65 -24.10 11.72
N LEU A 509 2.56 -24.34 12.66
CA LEU A 509 2.29 -24.87 14.00
C LEU A 509 2.75 -23.87 15.05
N ALA A 510 1.87 -23.49 15.98
CA ALA A 510 2.20 -22.68 17.15
C ALA A 510 1.77 -23.42 18.43
N ASP A 511 2.71 -23.71 19.31
CA ASP A 511 2.50 -24.50 20.52
C ASP A 511 3.34 -23.96 21.71
N ARG A 512 3.40 -24.73 22.80
CA ARG A 512 4.19 -24.43 24.01
C ARG A 512 5.72 -24.43 23.80
N ASN A 513 6.21 -24.99 22.69
CA ASN A 513 7.63 -25.13 22.38
C ASN A 513 8.11 -24.01 21.44
N GLY A 514 7.25 -23.59 20.50
CA GLY A 514 7.57 -22.54 19.55
C GLY A 514 6.49 -22.23 18.53
N LEU A 515 6.90 -21.44 17.54
CA LEU A 515 6.20 -21.24 16.28
C LEU A 515 7.08 -21.79 15.16
N PHE A 516 6.51 -22.68 14.35
CA PHE A 516 7.20 -23.47 13.33
C PHE A 516 6.47 -23.35 11.99
N ILE A 517 7.23 -23.22 10.92
CA ILE A 517 6.76 -23.38 9.54
C ILE A 517 7.54 -24.56 8.96
N LYS A 518 6.83 -25.64 8.68
CA LYS A 518 7.40 -26.98 8.45
C LYS A 518 6.71 -27.73 7.32
N GLY A 519 7.36 -28.78 6.80
CA GLY A 519 6.81 -29.63 5.75
C GLY A 519 6.53 -28.87 4.45
N MET A 520 7.36 -27.88 4.11
CA MET A 520 7.19 -27.15 2.86
C MET A 520 7.54 -28.03 1.67
N GLN A 521 6.58 -28.20 0.78
CA GLN A 521 6.63 -29.10 -0.36
C GLN A 521 5.92 -28.48 -1.57
N SER A 522 6.26 -28.94 -2.77
CA SER A 522 5.66 -28.50 -4.02
C SER A 522 5.50 -29.66 -5.00
N GLU A 523 4.80 -29.37 -6.09
CA GLU A 523 4.95 -30.09 -7.35
C GLU A 523 6.37 -29.95 -7.93
N LYS A 524 6.65 -30.60 -9.06
CA LYS A 524 7.93 -30.49 -9.77
C LYS A 524 8.16 -29.03 -10.22
N ILE A 525 9.24 -28.41 -9.74
CA ILE A 525 9.63 -27.06 -10.16
C ILE A 525 10.44 -27.15 -11.46
N GLU A 526 9.98 -26.49 -12.53
CA GLU A 526 10.70 -26.39 -13.80
C GLU A 526 11.32 -25.00 -13.95
N LEU A 527 12.65 -24.91 -13.83
CA LEU A 527 13.40 -23.65 -13.81
C LEU A 527 13.38 -22.91 -15.16
N GLU A 528 13.34 -21.57 -15.11
CA GLU A 528 13.59 -20.72 -16.27
C GLU A 528 15.10 -20.66 -16.57
N PRO A 529 15.54 -20.66 -17.85
CA PRO A 529 16.95 -20.65 -18.23
C PRO A 529 17.77 -19.54 -17.56
N GLY A 530 18.83 -19.94 -16.84
CA GLY A 530 19.73 -19.02 -16.14
C GLY A 530 19.25 -18.55 -14.76
N SER A 531 18.29 -19.26 -14.15
CA SER A 531 17.81 -19.03 -12.78
C SER A 531 18.31 -20.12 -11.83
N SER A 532 18.59 -19.79 -10.56
CA SER A 532 18.81 -20.81 -9.53
C SER A 532 17.55 -21.05 -8.69
N LEU A 533 17.35 -22.30 -8.29
CA LEU A 533 16.32 -22.67 -7.32
C LEU A 533 16.57 -22.06 -5.93
N SER A 534 17.83 -21.77 -5.55
CA SER A 534 18.13 -21.16 -4.24
C SER A 534 17.87 -19.65 -4.19
N ASP A 535 17.72 -18.98 -5.34
CA ASP A 535 17.36 -17.54 -5.41
C ASP A 535 15.95 -17.31 -4.84
N PHE A 536 15.01 -18.20 -5.17
CA PHE A 536 13.58 -18.03 -4.92
C PHE A 536 12.93 -19.13 -4.09
N ALA A 537 13.48 -20.35 -4.03
CA ALA A 537 12.93 -21.48 -3.28
C ALA A 537 13.94 -22.06 -2.24
N PRO A 538 14.48 -21.23 -1.32
CA PRO A 538 15.53 -21.65 -0.35
C PRO A 538 15.09 -22.79 0.57
N TRP A 539 13.78 -22.93 0.80
CA TRP A 539 13.16 -23.98 1.61
C TRP A 539 13.40 -25.39 1.06
N VAL A 540 13.69 -25.54 -0.24
CA VAL A 540 14.10 -26.82 -0.84
C VAL A 540 15.36 -27.36 -0.17
N TYR A 541 16.27 -26.48 0.24
CA TYR A 541 17.53 -26.82 0.91
C TYR A 541 17.41 -26.73 2.43
N LEU A 542 16.84 -25.63 2.94
CA LEU A 542 16.79 -25.30 4.37
C LEU A 542 15.69 -26.04 5.14
N LYS A 543 14.75 -26.71 4.44
CA LYS A 543 13.65 -27.50 5.02
C LYS A 543 12.90 -26.73 6.13
N ASP A 544 12.73 -27.32 7.30
CA ASP A 544 11.98 -26.78 8.45
C ASP A 544 12.81 -25.77 9.29
N ALA A 545 13.72 -25.02 8.66
CA ALA A 545 14.56 -24.04 9.36
C ALA A 545 13.74 -22.91 10.02
N TRP A 546 12.58 -22.54 9.47
CA TRP A 546 11.74 -21.45 9.95
C TRP A 546 11.02 -21.79 11.26
N ARG A 547 11.76 -21.70 12.37
CA ARG A 547 11.27 -21.96 13.73
C ARG A 547 11.80 -20.94 14.73
N ILE A 548 10.94 -20.51 15.66
CA ILE A 548 11.31 -19.72 16.84
C ILE A 548 10.82 -20.43 18.11
N ARG A 549 11.63 -20.46 19.17
CA ARG A 549 11.24 -21.03 20.46
C ARG A 549 10.42 -20.03 21.29
N GLY A 550 9.50 -20.54 22.11
CA GLY A 550 8.66 -19.76 23.02
C GLY A 550 7.28 -20.39 23.22
N ASP A 551 6.49 -19.88 24.17
CA ASP A 551 5.10 -20.31 24.33
C ASP A 551 4.16 -19.50 23.43
N PHE A 552 3.61 -20.17 22.41
CA PHE A 552 2.55 -19.69 21.52
C PHE A 552 1.24 -20.51 21.65
N SER A 553 1.12 -21.32 22.71
CA SER A 553 -0.09 -22.11 22.98
C SER A 553 -1.25 -21.25 23.48
N LEU A 554 -2.46 -21.57 23.05
CA LEU A 554 -3.69 -20.95 23.53
C LEU A 554 -4.07 -21.47 24.91
N PRO A 555 -4.83 -20.70 25.72
CA PRO A 555 -5.23 -21.13 27.05
C PRO A 555 -6.06 -22.42 27.00
N VAL A 556 -5.57 -23.48 27.64
CA VAL A 556 -6.25 -24.77 27.73
C VAL A 556 -7.57 -24.65 28.46
N ILE A 557 -8.64 -25.14 27.83
CA ILE A 557 -9.98 -25.26 28.40
C ILE A 557 -9.94 -26.26 29.57
N LYS A 558 -10.17 -25.77 30.80
CA LYS A 558 -10.23 -26.59 32.01
C LYS A 558 -11.56 -27.31 32.19
N ASP A 559 -12.67 -26.59 32.04
CA ASP A 559 -14.01 -27.20 32.03
C ASP A 559 -14.41 -27.55 30.59
N ARG A 560 -14.08 -28.78 30.19
CA ARG A 560 -14.47 -29.30 28.88
C ARG A 560 -15.97 -29.53 28.78
N LYS A 561 -16.69 -29.83 29.87
CA LYS A 561 -18.15 -30.06 29.82
C LYS A 561 -18.90 -28.77 29.50
N GLN A 562 -18.57 -27.67 30.18
CA GLN A 562 -19.11 -26.34 29.87
C GLN A 562 -18.74 -25.90 28.45
N TYR A 563 -17.53 -26.19 27.98
CA TYR A 563 -17.12 -25.92 26.61
C TYR A 563 -17.95 -26.68 25.57
N GLU A 564 -18.20 -27.98 25.77
CA GLU A 564 -19.03 -28.78 24.86
C GLU A 564 -20.46 -28.26 24.75
N THR A 565 -21.08 -27.84 25.86
CA THR A 565 -22.39 -27.17 25.83
C THR A 565 -22.34 -25.86 25.06
N LEU A 566 -21.40 -24.96 25.41
CA LEU A 566 -21.38 -23.60 24.88
C LEU A 566 -20.82 -23.48 23.45
N ARG A 567 -20.08 -24.47 22.94
CA ARG A 567 -19.71 -24.49 21.50
C ARG A 567 -20.88 -24.88 20.60
N ALA A 568 -21.86 -25.61 21.12
CA ALA A 568 -23.03 -26.06 20.35
C ALA A 568 -24.06 -24.94 20.10
N SER A 569 -24.16 -23.97 21.02
CA SER A 569 -25.09 -22.84 20.89
C SER A 569 -24.41 -21.49 21.03
N SER A 570 -24.45 -20.71 19.94
CA SER A 570 -23.97 -19.32 19.95
C SER A 570 -24.86 -18.35 20.74
N VAL A 571 -26.05 -18.77 21.18
CA VAL A 571 -26.90 -17.98 22.08
C VAL A 571 -26.40 -18.15 23.52
N ASP A 572 -26.31 -19.40 23.99
CA ASP A 572 -25.83 -19.76 25.32
C ASP A 572 -24.43 -19.18 25.58
N ALA A 573 -23.54 -19.18 24.58
CA ALA A 573 -22.20 -18.60 24.66
C ALA A 573 -22.17 -17.07 24.88
N ARG A 574 -23.24 -16.36 24.47
CA ARG A 574 -23.45 -14.91 24.67
C ARG A 574 -24.13 -14.61 25.99
N GLU A 575 -25.09 -15.45 26.39
CA GLU A 575 -25.81 -15.31 27.64
C GLU A 575 -24.88 -15.57 28.84
N SER A 576 -24.07 -16.62 28.75
CA SER A 576 -22.98 -16.96 29.70
C SER A 576 -21.79 -15.98 29.71
N GLY A 577 -21.76 -14.99 28.80
CA GLY A 577 -20.69 -13.99 28.73
C GLY A 577 -19.32 -14.55 28.34
N ILE A 578 -19.26 -15.69 27.66
CA ILE A 578 -18.02 -16.19 27.08
C ILE A 578 -17.63 -15.34 25.87
N VAL A 579 -18.55 -15.11 24.94
CA VAL A 579 -18.39 -14.16 23.82
C VAL A 579 -19.20 -12.89 24.07
N HIS A 580 -18.89 -11.82 23.32
CA HIS A 580 -19.73 -10.62 23.31
C HIS A 580 -21.13 -10.94 22.76
N ARG A 581 -22.12 -10.13 23.15
CA ARG A 581 -23.48 -10.24 22.61
C ARG A 581 -23.49 -9.73 21.16
#